data_AF-A0A8B9JLA2-F1
#
_entry.id   AF-A0A8B9JLA2-F1
#
_cell.length_a   1.000
_cell.length_b   1.000
_cell.length_c   1.000
_cell.angle_alpha   90.00
_cell.angle_beta   90.00
_cell.angle_gamma   90.00
#
_symmetry.space_group_name_H-M   'P 1'
#
loop_
_entity.id
_entity.type
_entity.pdbx_description
1 polymer ?
#
loop_
_entity_poly.entity_id
_entity_poly.type
_entity_poly.pdbx_seq_one_letter_code
_entity_poly.pdbx_strand_id
1 'polypeptide(L)'
;MAKIVQDNPRDDLSKISDEELFRLSKDELVRRLRKVDSEKMSLMVEHGNMIKDVNRRLQVHLHEIRGLKEVNQKLQDDNQELRELCCFLDDDRQKGKKLSREWQRFGRYTASVMWKEVGVYQQKLKELEANQDTIMRENMELKEIILMLEEERSGAGSRSSIDSQSSLTNLNGGSSNMRDVGDGSSTSSTGSAGSPDHHHGHKPAEGKITSIRRSMDDLSANHLHRSIPNGLNGK
;
A
#
# COMPACT_ATOMS: atom_id res chain seq x y z
N MET A 1 60.55 -30.58 -18.84
CA MET A 1 62.00 -30.76 -18.61
C MET A 1 62.69 -29.45 -18.97
N ALA A 2 63.08 -28.66 -17.99
CA ALA A 2 63.83 -27.43 -18.20
C ALA A 2 65.30 -27.79 -18.39
N LYS A 3 65.89 -27.45 -19.56
CA LYS A 3 67.33 -27.53 -19.77
C LYS A 3 67.97 -26.44 -18.91
N ILE A 4 68.74 -26.83 -17.92
CA ILE A 4 69.60 -25.94 -17.13
C ILE A 4 70.64 -25.40 -18.12
N VAL A 5 70.51 -24.12 -18.49
CA VAL A 5 71.58 -23.39 -19.17
C VAL A 5 72.67 -23.21 -18.13
N GLN A 6 73.76 -23.97 -18.25
CA GLN A 6 74.96 -23.72 -17.45
C GLN A 6 75.52 -22.36 -17.86
N ASP A 7 75.31 -21.37 -17.01
CA ASP A 7 75.89 -20.05 -17.15
C ASP A 7 77.36 -20.15 -16.71
N ASN A 8 78.28 -20.23 -17.69
CA ASN A 8 79.70 -20.27 -17.42
C ASN A 8 80.14 -18.84 -17.10
N PRO A 9 80.71 -18.53 -15.91
CA PRO A 9 81.05 -17.16 -15.49
C PRO A 9 82.05 -16.44 -16.42
N ARG A 10 82.62 -17.15 -17.40
CA ARG A 10 83.50 -16.63 -18.47
C ARG A 10 82.77 -16.07 -19.70
N ASP A 11 81.45 -16.23 -19.79
CA ASP A 11 80.66 -15.74 -20.94
C ASP A 11 80.09 -14.33 -20.72
N ASP A 12 80.07 -13.88 -19.46
CA ASP A 12 79.62 -12.54 -19.08
C ASP A 12 80.77 -11.54 -19.23
N LEU A 13 80.79 -10.79 -20.33
CA LEU A 13 81.84 -9.81 -20.63
C LEU A 13 82.03 -8.78 -19.49
N SER A 14 81.00 -8.54 -18.67
CA SER A 14 81.06 -7.61 -17.53
C SER A 14 81.91 -8.12 -16.36
N LYS A 15 82.20 -9.43 -16.32
CA LYS A 15 82.95 -10.10 -15.24
C LYS A 15 84.40 -10.40 -15.61
N ILE A 16 84.81 -10.09 -16.84
CA ILE A 16 86.17 -10.34 -17.35
C ILE A 16 86.97 -9.04 -17.24
N SER A 17 88.20 -9.08 -16.70
CA SER A 17 89.04 -7.89 -16.60
C SER A 17 89.58 -7.48 -17.98
N ASP A 18 89.90 -6.20 -18.15
CA ASP A 18 90.44 -5.69 -19.41
C ASP A 18 91.71 -6.44 -19.84
N GLU A 19 92.61 -6.77 -18.91
CA GLU A 19 93.82 -7.57 -19.17
C GLU A 19 93.53 -8.99 -19.69
N GLU A 20 92.46 -9.63 -19.23
CA GLU A 20 92.05 -10.94 -19.71
C GLU A 20 91.37 -10.85 -21.08
N LEU A 21 90.64 -9.77 -21.34
CA LEU A 21 90.03 -9.47 -22.63
C LEU A 21 91.11 -9.30 -23.72
N PHE A 22 92.20 -8.60 -23.42
CA PHE A 22 93.33 -8.40 -24.35
C PHE A 22 94.07 -9.69 -24.71
N ARG A 23 93.98 -10.75 -23.89
CA ARG A 23 94.59 -12.07 -24.17
C ARG A 23 93.75 -12.94 -25.10
N LEU A 24 92.49 -12.57 -25.37
CA LEU A 24 91.61 -13.32 -26.26
C LEU A 24 91.89 -12.99 -27.73
N SER A 25 91.65 -13.95 -28.62
CA SER A 25 91.75 -13.71 -30.05
C SER A 25 90.57 -12.85 -30.54
N LYS A 26 90.79 -12.08 -31.61
CA LYS A 26 89.74 -11.28 -32.26
C LYS A 26 88.47 -12.09 -32.55
N ASP A 27 88.61 -13.33 -33.01
CA ASP A 27 87.46 -14.19 -33.33
C ASP A 27 86.68 -14.66 -32.10
N GLU A 28 87.36 -14.82 -30.95
CA GLU A 28 86.73 -15.16 -29.67
C GLU A 28 85.91 -13.98 -29.13
N LEU A 29 86.47 -12.76 -29.17
CA LEU A 29 85.75 -11.54 -28.82
C LEU A 29 84.51 -11.34 -29.70
N VAL A 30 84.63 -11.54 -31.02
CA VAL A 30 83.49 -11.42 -31.95
C VAL A 30 82.41 -12.46 -31.66
N ARG A 31 82.77 -13.71 -31.35
CA ARG A 31 81.79 -14.75 -30.96
C ARG A 31 81.06 -14.40 -29.68
N ARG A 32 81.78 -13.92 -28.65
CA ARG A 32 81.18 -13.52 -27.37
C ARG A 32 80.27 -12.30 -27.50
N LEU A 33 80.70 -11.28 -28.26
CA LEU A 33 79.87 -10.11 -28.55
C LEU A 33 78.55 -10.51 -29.24
N ARG A 34 78.62 -11.34 -30.28
CA ARG A 34 77.41 -11.83 -30.99
C ARG A 34 76.49 -12.64 -30.07
N LYS A 35 77.05 -13.42 -29.13
CA LYS A 35 76.27 -14.17 -28.13
C LYS A 35 75.51 -13.22 -27.21
N VAL A 36 76.21 -12.24 -26.60
CA VAL A 36 75.59 -11.25 -25.71
C VAL A 36 74.56 -10.39 -26.43
N ASP A 37 74.82 -9.97 -27.68
CA ASP A 37 73.85 -9.23 -28.49
C ASP A 37 72.58 -10.06 -28.77
N SER A 38 72.73 -11.36 -29.02
CA SER A 38 71.60 -12.28 -29.24
C SER A 38 70.80 -12.49 -27.95
N GLU A 39 71.47 -12.65 -26.82
CA GLU A 39 70.84 -12.79 -25.50
C GLU A 39 70.10 -11.51 -25.10
N LYS A 40 70.72 -10.33 -25.30
CA LYS A 40 70.07 -9.03 -25.09
C LYS A 40 68.82 -8.88 -25.96
N MET A 41 68.89 -9.27 -27.23
CA MET A 41 67.73 -9.24 -28.13
C MET A 41 66.63 -10.19 -27.62
N SER A 42 66.98 -11.39 -27.18
CA SER A 42 66.03 -12.35 -26.59
C SER A 42 65.35 -11.78 -25.33
N LEU A 43 66.13 -11.21 -24.41
CA LEU A 43 65.62 -10.58 -23.19
C LEU A 43 64.71 -9.39 -23.50
N MET A 44 65.03 -8.58 -24.51
CA MET A 44 64.16 -7.48 -24.95
C MET A 44 62.80 -8.00 -25.44
N VAL A 45 62.78 -9.11 -26.18
CA VAL A 45 61.54 -9.74 -26.65
C VAL A 45 60.74 -10.31 -25.48
N GLU A 46 61.39 -11.03 -24.56
CA GLU A 46 60.75 -11.58 -23.36
C GLU A 46 60.15 -10.48 -22.46
N HIS A 47 60.90 -9.40 -22.22
CA HIS A 47 60.44 -8.24 -21.48
C HIS A 47 59.23 -7.57 -22.18
N GLY A 48 59.28 -7.42 -23.50
CA GLY A 48 58.15 -6.93 -24.30
C GLY A 48 56.90 -7.81 -24.18
N ASN A 49 57.08 -9.14 -24.16
CA ASN A 49 55.98 -10.08 -23.95
C ASN A 49 55.42 -10.00 -22.53
N MET A 50 56.28 -9.84 -21.52
CA MET A 50 55.86 -9.67 -20.13
C MET A 50 55.03 -8.40 -19.94
N ILE A 51 55.47 -7.28 -20.52
CA ILE A 51 54.70 -6.02 -20.50
C ILE A 51 53.33 -6.20 -21.15
N LYS A 52 53.26 -6.87 -22.31
CA LYS A 52 51.99 -7.15 -22.99
C LYS A 52 51.05 -7.98 -22.11
N ASP A 53 51.56 -8.98 -21.39
CA ASP A 53 50.75 -9.80 -20.51
C ASP A 53 50.25 -9.02 -19.28
N VAL A 54 51.11 -8.22 -18.65
CA VAL A 54 50.72 -7.31 -17.55
C VAL A 54 49.63 -6.34 -18.00
N ASN A 55 49.79 -5.71 -19.16
CA ASN A 55 48.79 -4.80 -19.72
C ASN A 55 47.47 -5.52 -20.03
N ARG A 56 47.52 -6.75 -20.56
CA ARG A 56 46.32 -7.55 -20.80
C ARG A 56 45.56 -7.86 -19.51
N ARG A 57 46.26 -8.29 -18.46
CA ARG A 57 45.65 -8.58 -17.15
C ARG A 57 45.06 -7.32 -16.52
N LEU A 58 45.77 -6.19 -16.62
CA LEU A 58 45.28 -4.90 -16.14
C LEU A 58 43.97 -4.50 -16.83
N GLN A 59 43.87 -4.68 -18.15
CA GLN A 59 42.64 -4.38 -18.89
C GLN A 59 41.46 -5.25 -18.45
N VAL A 60 41.69 -6.54 -18.18
CA VAL A 60 40.66 -7.44 -17.65
C VAL A 60 40.17 -6.94 -16.29
N HIS A 61 41.07 -6.63 -15.35
CA HIS A 61 40.67 -6.12 -14.05
C HIS A 61 39.94 -4.76 -14.14
N LEU A 62 40.35 -3.87 -15.04
CA LEU A 62 39.63 -2.61 -15.28
C LEU A 62 38.22 -2.83 -15.84
N HIS A 63 38.02 -3.87 -16.65
CA HIS A 63 36.69 -4.23 -17.12
C HIS A 63 35.84 -4.80 -15.97
N GLU A 64 36.40 -5.68 -15.15
CA GLU A 64 35.73 -6.26 -13.98
C GLU A 64 35.34 -5.19 -12.95
N ILE A 65 36.23 -4.23 -12.66
CA ILE A 65 35.94 -3.10 -11.77
C ILE A 65 34.77 -2.27 -12.29
N ARG A 66 34.66 -2.07 -13.61
CA ARG A 66 33.53 -1.35 -14.21
C ARG A 66 32.23 -2.16 -14.05
N GLY A 67 32.25 -3.45 -14.35
CA GLY A 67 31.07 -4.32 -14.16
C GLY A 67 30.60 -4.39 -12.70
N LEU A 68 31.53 -4.49 -11.74
CA LEU A 68 31.19 -4.47 -10.31
C LEU A 68 30.59 -3.13 -9.88
N LYS A 69 31.03 -2.00 -10.45
CA LYS A 69 30.41 -0.69 -10.19
C LYS A 69 28.98 -0.62 -10.71
N GLU A 70 28.69 -1.16 -11.88
CA GLU A 70 27.34 -1.21 -12.44
C GLU A 70 26.39 -2.05 -11.58
N VAL A 71 26.84 -3.24 -11.16
CA VAL A 71 26.06 -4.10 -10.25
C VAL A 71 25.83 -3.42 -8.90
N ASN A 72 26.84 -2.77 -8.34
CA ASN A 72 26.70 -2.05 -7.08
C ASN A 72 25.73 -0.87 -7.20
N GLN A 73 25.79 -0.11 -8.30
CA GLN A 73 24.83 0.96 -8.55
C GLN A 73 23.40 0.43 -8.59
N LYS A 74 23.17 -0.66 -9.34
CA LYS A 74 21.85 -1.30 -9.38
C LYS A 74 21.36 -1.74 -8.00
N LEU A 75 22.23 -2.33 -7.19
CA LEU A 75 21.88 -2.72 -5.82
C LEU A 75 21.57 -1.51 -4.93
N GLN A 76 22.21 -0.36 -5.16
CA GLN A 76 21.89 0.87 -4.44
C GLN A 76 20.52 1.43 -4.85
N ASP A 77 20.22 1.40 -6.15
CA ASP A 77 18.93 1.82 -6.69
C ASP A 77 17.81 0.92 -6.13
N ASP A 78 17.98 -0.41 -6.20
CA ASP A 78 17.04 -1.39 -5.62
C ASP A 78 16.85 -1.17 -4.10
N ASN A 79 17.93 -0.86 -3.37
CA ASN A 79 17.85 -0.55 -1.93
C ASN A 79 17.08 0.74 -1.66
N GLN A 80 17.20 1.74 -2.53
CA GLN A 80 16.47 2.99 -2.40
C GLN A 80 14.98 2.77 -2.68
N GLU A 81 14.64 2.03 -3.73
CA GLU A 81 13.25 1.66 -4.03
C GLU A 81 12.60 0.86 -2.89
N LEU A 82 13.34 -0.08 -2.28
CA LEU A 82 12.84 -0.83 -1.12
C LEU A 82 12.55 0.08 0.08
N ARG A 83 13.37 1.11 0.31
CA ARG A 83 13.11 2.10 1.39
C ARG A 83 11.84 2.90 1.10
N GLU A 84 11.65 3.33 -0.14
CA GLU A 84 10.44 4.06 -0.56
C GLU A 84 9.18 3.18 -0.43
N LEU A 85 9.28 1.91 -0.81
CA LEU A 85 8.20 0.94 -0.63
C LEU A 85 7.86 0.74 0.85
N CYS A 86 8.85 0.65 1.74
CA CYS A 86 8.61 0.58 3.18
C CYS A 86 7.82 1.80 3.68
N CYS A 87 8.19 3.01 3.26
CA CYS A 87 7.45 4.22 3.61
C CYS A 87 5.99 4.17 3.12
N PHE A 88 5.78 3.78 1.86
CA PHE A 88 4.44 3.64 1.28
C PHE A 88 3.57 2.64 2.07
N LEU A 89 4.11 1.46 2.39
CA LEU A 89 3.40 0.44 3.14
C LEU A 89 3.07 0.89 4.57
N ASP A 90 3.96 1.66 5.21
CA ASP A 90 3.68 2.23 6.52
C ASP A 90 2.54 3.25 6.50
N ASP A 91 2.48 4.10 5.47
CA ASP A 91 1.38 5.03 5.27
C ASP A 91 0.05 4.31 5.06
N ASP A 92 0.03 3.28 4.20
CA ASP A 92 -1.17 2.48 3.97
C ASP A 92 -1.61 1.71 5.21
N ARG A 93 -0.67 1.17 5.99
CA ARG A 93 -0.95 0.58 7.29
C ARG A 93 -1.59 1.60 8.25
N GLN A 94 -1.12 2.85 8.26
CA GLN A 94 -1.72 3.91 9.06
C GLN A 94 -3.13 4.28 8.57
N LYS A 95 -3.35 4.36 7.25
CA LYS A 95 -4.69 4.58 6.66
C LYS A 95 -5.65 3.46 7.06
N GLY A 96 -5.22 2.20 6.97
CA GLY A 96 -6.02 1.04 7.39
C GLY A 96 -6.42 1.11 8.86
N LYS A 97 -5.51 1.50 9.75
CA LYS A 97 -5.82 1.73 11.18
C LYS A 97 -6.84 2.85 11.39
N LYS A 98 -6.73 3.97 10.68
CA LYS A 98 -7.71 5.08 10.74
C LYS A 98 -9.08 4.61 10.28
N LEU A 99 -9.14 3.93 9.12
CA LEU A 99 -10.37 3.40 8.57
C LEU A 99 -11.06 2.42 9.53
N SER A 100 -10.31 1.49 10.13
CA SER A 100 -10.86 0.56 11.12
C SER A 100 -11.48 1.28 12.33
N ARG A 101 -10.84 2.34 12.83
CA ARG A 101 -11.38 3.14 13.96
C ARG A 101 -12.65 3.91 13.59
N GLU A 102 -12.71 4.47 12.38
CA GLU A 102 -13.93 5.12 11.87
C GLU A 102 -15.04 4.09 11.66
N TRP A 103 -14.73 2.93 11.09
CA TRP A 103 -15.68 1.85 10.90
C TRP A 103 -16.29 1.36 12.21
N GLN A 104 -15.47 1.19 13.25
CA GLN A 104 -15.96 0.86 14.58
C GLN A 104 -16.85 1.95 15.18
N ARG A 105 -16.51 3.23 14.99
CA ARG A 105 -17.35 4.35 15.43
C ARG A 105 -18.69 4.36 14.70
N PHE A 106 -18.66 4.21 13.38
CA PHE A 106 -19.86 4.11 12.55
C PHE A 106 -20.75 2.94 12.97
N GLY A 107 -20.17 1.76 13.22
CA GLY A 107 -20.90 0.59 13.70
C GLY A 107 -21.59 0.83 15.04
N ARG A 108 -20.87 1.41 16.02
CA ARG A 108 -21.46 1.76 17.32
C ARG A 108 -22.58 2.79 17.20
N TYR A 109 -22.39 3.82 16.39
CA TYR A 109 -23.40 4.85 16.16
C TYR A 109 -24.66 4.25 15.53
N THR A 110 -24.51 3.52 14.42
CA THR A 110 -25.61 2.91 13.68
C THR A 110 -26.39 1.94 14.55
N ALA A 111 -25.71 1.07 15.30
CA ALA A 111 -26.35 0.18 16.26
C ALA A 111 -27.16 0.98 17.29
N SER A 112 -26.57 2.02 17.87
CA SER A 112 -27.24 2.85 18.88
C SER A 112 -28.49 3.55 18.35
N VAL A 113 -28.47 4.01 17.09
CA VAL A 113 -29.63 4.61 16.42
C VAL A 113 -30.71 3.55 16.21
N MET A 114 -30.35 2.41 15.63
CA MET A 114 -31.29 1.30 15.38
C MET A 114 -31.97 0.82 16.67
N TRP A 115 -31.22 0.66 17.77
CA TRP A 115 -31.78 0.29 19.08
C TRP A 115 -32.83 1.28 19.58
N LYS A 116 -32.59 2.58 19.40
CA LYS A 116 -33.56 3.63 19.77
C LYS A 116 -34.81 3.56 18.90
N GLU A 117 -34.65 3.44 17.59
CA GLU A 117 -35.77 3.35 16.66
C GLU A 117 -36.64 2.12 16.92
N VAL A 118 -36.03 0.95 17.13
CA VAL A 118 -36.75 -0.27 17.53
C VAL A 118 -37.50 -0.06 18.84
N GLY A 119 -36.87 0.58 19.83
CA GLY A 119 -37.53 0.91 21.10
C GLY A 119 -38.75 1.81 20.91
N VAL A 120 -38.66 2.82 20.03
CA VAL A 120 -39.79 3.71 19.68
C VAL A 120 -40.91 2.91 19.00
N TYR A 121 -40.60 2.05 18.03
CA TYR A 121 -41.61 1.22 17.37
C TYR A 121 -42.28 0.24 18.33
N GLN A 122 -41.52 -0.38 19.23
CA GLN A 122 -42.07 -1.26 20.26
C GLN A 122 -43.01 -0.52 21.21
N GLN A 123 -42.65 0.71 21.62
CA GLN A 123 -43.53 1.53 22.44
C GLN A 123 -44.81 1.89 21.69
N LYS A 124 -44.69 2.24 20.40
CA LYS A 124 -45.86 2.58 19.59
C LYS A 124 -46.81 1.39 19.39
N LEU A 125 -46.25 0.19 19.23
CA LEU A 125 -47.03 -1.03 19.11
C LEU A 125 -47.88 -1.28 20.38
N LYS A 126 -47.27 -1.15 21.56
CA LYS A 126 -47.98 -1.29 22.84
C LYS A 126 -49.12 -0.27 23.01
N GLU A 127 -48.91 0.97 22.60
CA GLU A 127 -49.97 1.99 22.62
C GLU A 127 -51.14 1.60 21.70
N LEU A 128 -50.85 1.11 20.50
CA LEU A 128 -51.88 0.68 19.56
C LEU A 128 -52.66 -0.54 20.07
N GLU A 129 -51.98 -1.51 20.67
CA GLU A 129 -52.61 -2.68 21.33
C GLU A 129 -53.56 -2.23 22.46
N ALA A 130 -53.10 -1.35 23.35
CA ALA A 130 -53.93 -0.83 24.45
C ALA A 130 -55.15 -0.02 23.97
N ASN A 131 -54.98 0.77 22.90
CA ASN A 131 -56.08 1.49 22.27
C ASN A 131 -57.09 0.52 21.64
N GLN A 132 -56.60 -0.53 20.98
CA GLN A 132 -57.46 -1.57 20.40
C GLN A 132 -58.29 -2.26 21.48
N ASP A 133 -57.70 -2.64 22.62
CA ASP A 133 -58.41 -3.24 23.74
C ASP A 133 -59.50 -2.33 24.31
N THR A 134 -59.23 -1.02 24.38
CA THR A 134 -60.18 -0.01 24.84
C THR A 134 -61.37 0.09 23.89
N ILE A 135 -61.10 0.22 22.59
CA ILE A 135 -62.13 0.25 21.55
C ILE A 135 -62.95 -1.05 21.56
N MET A 136 -62.33 -2.22 21.76
CA MET A 136 -63.05 -3.49 21.86
C MET A 136 -63.99 -3.52 23.07
N ARG A 137 -63.56 -3.00 24.22
CA ARG A 137 -64.38 -2.91 25.44
C ARG A 137 -65.56 -1.97 25.24
N GLU A 138 -65.33 -0.77 24.72
CA GLU A 138 -66.38 0.20 24.40
C GLU A 138 -67.39 -0.38 23.39
N ASN A 139 -66.91 -1.11 22.38
CA ASN A 139 -67.80 -1.80 21.44
C ASN A 139 -68.63 -2.92 22.10
N MET A 140 -68.08 -3.62 23.10
CA MET A 140 -68.84 -4.62 23.85
C MET A 140 -69.92 -3.97 24.72
N GLU A 141 -69.59 -2.91 25.43
CA GLU A 141 -70.54 -2.13 26.24
C GLU A 141 -71.66 -1.56 25.36
N LEU A 142 -71.33 -1.00 24.18
CA LEU A 142 -72.32 -0.52 23.22
C LEU A 142 -73.24 -1.64 22.71
N LYS A 143 -72.71 -2.83 22.44
CA LYS A 143 -73.51 -4.00 22.05
C LYS A 143 -74.48 -4.42 23.16
N GLU A 144 -74.03 -4.41 24.41
CA GLU A 144 -74.87 -4.71 25.57
C GLU A 144 -76.01 -3.69 25.74
N ILE A 145 -75.72 -2.39 25.59
CA ILE A 145 -76.73 -1.33 25.61
C ILE A 145 -77.78 -1.55 24.51
N ILE A 146 -77.35 -1.88 23.29
CA ILE A 146 -78.29 -2.15 22.17
C ILE A 146 -79.20 -3.34 22.51
N LEU A 147 -78.65 -4.43 23.06
CA LEU A 147 -79.45 -5.60 23.45
C LEU A 147 -80.50 -5.24 24.50
N MET A 148 -80.14 -4.49 25.54
CA MET A 148 -81.11 -4.03 26.56
C MET A 148 -82.23 -3.18 25.94
N LEU A 149 -81.90 -2.26 25.03
CA LEU A 149 -82.89 -1.44 24.32
C LEU A 149 -83.81 -2.27 23.41
N GLU A 150 -83.30 -3.35 22.80
CA GLU A 150 -84.09 -4.28 22.00
C GLU A 150 -85.03 -5.15 22.85
N GLU A 151 -84.59 -5.59 24.03
CA GLU A 151 -85.40 -6.31 25.01
C GLU A 151 -86.56 -5.44 25.53
N GLU A 152 -86.30 -4.16 25.84
CA GLU A 152 -87.35 -3.21 26.23
C GLU A 152 -88.38 -2.99 25.10
N ARG A 153 -87.91 -2.89 23.84
CA ARG A 153 -88.78 -2.74 22.66
C ARG A 153 -89.62 -4.00 22.38
N SER A 154 -89.14 -5.18 22.75
CA SER A 154 -89.83 -6.46 22.51
C SER A 154 -90.71 -6.92 23.68
N GLY A 155 -90.41 -6.51 24.92
CA GLY A 155 -91.22 -6.74 26.13
C GLY A 155 -92.43 -5.80 26.24
N ALA A 156 -92.37 -4.61 25.64
CA ALA A 156 -93.50 -3.70 25.47
C ALA A 156 -94.37 -4.09 24.28
N GLY A 157 -94.98 -5.28 24.34
CA GLY A 157 -96.06 -5.66 23.42
C GLY A 157 -95.61 -5.95 22.00
N SER A 158 -95.53 -7.25 21.69
CA SER A 158 -95.71 -7.77 20.35
C SER A 158 -96.92 -7.13 19.65
N ARG A 159 -96.65 -6.10 18.85
CA ARG A 159 -97.39 -5.75 17.63
C ARG A 159 -96.36 -5.51 16.53
N SER A 160 -95.73 -6.59 16.07
CA SER A 160 -95.19 -6.61 14.70
C SER A 160 -96.38 -6.56 13.74
N SER A 161 -96.85 -5.33 13.46
CA SER A 161 -97.58 -5.09 12.23
C SER A 161 -96.61 -5.35 11.07
N ILE A 162 -96.90 -6.44 10.37
CA ILE A 162 -96.65 -6.61 8.95
C ILE A 162 -96.93 -5.28 8.23
N ASP A 163 -95.88 -4.57 7.82
CA ASP A 163 -95.81 -3.70 6.64
C ASP A 163 -94.51 -2.89 6.70
N SER A 164 -93.45 -3.47 6.16
CA SER A 164 -92.43 -2.76 5.38
C SER A 164 -91.69 -3.81 4.55
N GLN A 165 -92.46 -4.63 3.84
CA GLN A 165 -91.98 -5.36 2.67
C GLN A 165 -92.22 -4.52 1.43
N SER A 166 -91.49 -3.43 1.28
CA SER A 166 -91.38 -2.74 -0.01
C SER A 166 -90.25 -1.72 0.02
N SER A 167 -89.01 -2.22 -0.03
CA SER A 167 -87.90 -1.71 -0.85
C SER A 167 -86.60 -2.32 -0.33
N LEU A 168 -85.72 -2.73 -1.25
CA LEU A 168 -84.38 -3.31 -1.02
C LEU A 168 -84.26 -4.85 -1.13
N THR A 169 -85.23 -5.54 -1.72
CA THR A 169 -84.95 -6.73 -2.56
C THR A 169 -84.88 -6.30 -4.02
N ASN A 170 -83.76 -5.66 -4.39
CA ASN A 170 -83.22 -5.64 -5.74
C ASN A 170 -81.89 -4.92 -5.73
N LEU A 171 -80.83 -5.60 -5.31
CA LEU A 171 -79.54 -5.61 -6.02
C LEU A 171 -78.80 -6.89 -5.59
N ASN A 172 -79.23 -7.99 -6.18
CA ASN A 172 -78.32 -9.04 -6.59
C ASN A 172 -77.19 -8.39 -7.41
N GLY A 173 -75.94 -8.46 -6.93
CA GLY A 173 -74.82 -7.91 -7.66
C GLY A 173 -73.51 -7.94 -6.91
N GLY A 174 -72.90 -9.11 -6.84
CA GLY A 174 -71.45 -9.25 -6.94
C GLY A 174 -70.60 -8.59 -5.85
N SER A 175 -70.02 -9.45 -5.02
CA SER A 175 -68.65 -9.32 -4.54
C SER A 175 -67.74 -8.79 -5.68
N SER A 176 -67.59 -7.47 -5.76
CA SER A 176 -66.64 -6.82 -6.67
C SER A 176 -65.64 -6.08 -5.82
N ASN A 177 -64.46 -6.70 -5.78
CA ASN A 177 -63.21 -6.11 -5.36
C ASN A 177 -63.01 -4.76 -6.07
N MET A 178 -63.35 -3.62 -5.44
CA MET A 178 -62.69 -2.36 -5.80
C MET A 178 -61.39 -2.28 -5.02
N ARG A 179 -60.38 -2.96 -5.60
CA ARG A 179 -58.97 -2.66 -5.36
C ARG A 179 -58.74 -1.25 -5.89
N ASP A 180 -58.56 -0.28 -5.01
CA ASP A 180 -57.94 0.97 -5.42
C ASP A 180 -56.42 0.76 -5.40
N VAL A 181 -55.87 0.64 -6.60
CA VAL A 181 -54.45 0.50 -6.89
C VAL A 181 -53.85 1.91 -6.92
N GLY A 182 -53.24 2.33 -5.82
CA GLY A 182 -52.45 3.55 -5.75
C GLY A 182 -50.96 3.22 -5.67
N ASP A 183 -50.31 3.00 -6.81
CA ASP A 183 -48.85 2.87 -6.93
C ASP A 183 -48.19 4.25 -7.11
N GLY A 184 -48.14 5.03 -6.04
CA GLY A 184 -47.46 6.34 -6.03
C GLY A 184 -45.94 6.22 -6.02
N SER A 185 -45.31 5.75 -7.10
CA SER A 185 -43.86 5.83 -7.32
C SER A 185 -43.52 7.05 -8.17
N SER A 186 -42.96 8.08 -7.54
CA SER A 186 -42.24 9.13 -8.26
C SER A 186 -40.80 8.69 -8.49
N THR A 187 -40.50 8.32 -9.72
CA THR A 187 -39.14 8.32 -10.27
C THR A 187 -38.98 9.60 -11.06
N SER A 188 -38.05 10.46 -10.64
CA SER A 188 -37.58 11.58 -11.45
C SER A 188 -36.06 11.51 -11.54
N SER A 189 -35.68 11.26 -12.79
CA SER A 189 -34.38 11.20 -13.44
C SER A 189 -33.64 12.53 -13.45
N THR A 190 -32.31 12.47 -13.30
CA THR A 190 -31.36 13.20 -14.15
C THR A 190 -30.01 12.47 -14.12
N GLY A 191 -29.55 12.02 -15.28
CA GLY A 191 -28.21 11.50 -15.48
C GLY A 191 -27.22 12.60 -15.86
N SER A 192 -25.94 12.37 -15.57
CA SER A 192 -24.75 12.79 -16.34
C SER A 192 -23.53 12.33 -15.55
N ALA A 193 -22.77 11.34 -16.02
CA ALA A 193 -21.74 11.43 -17.05
C ALA A 193 -20.44 12.06 -16.54
N GLY A 194 -19.38 11.25 -16.56
CA GLY A 194 -18.02 11.71 -16.83
C GLY A 194 -17.12 12.01 -15.64
N SER A 195 -16.27 11.03 -15.26
CA SER A 195 -14.89 11.34 -14.90
C SER A 195 -14.15 11.91 -16.12
N PRO A 196 -13.19 12.82 -15.92
CA PRO A 196 -11.82 12.32 -15.91
C PRO A 196 -10.89 12.97 -14.87
N ASP A 197 -9.85 12.20 -14.61
CA ASP A 197 -8.62 12.51 -13.90
C ASP A 197 -7.86 13.68 -14.57
N HIS A 198 -7.27 14.57 -13.77
CA HIS A 198 -6.05 15.29 -14.15
C HIS A 198 -5.34 15.90 -12.94
N HIS A 199 -4.06 15.53 -12.82
CA HIS A 199 -3.03 16.13 -11.99
C HIS A 199 -2.90 17.65 -12.20
N HIS A 200 -2.76 18.41 -11.11
CA HIS A 200 -1.83 19.54 -11.04
C HIS A 200 -1.49 19.88 -9.58
N GLY A 201 -0.20 19.83 -9.25
CA GLY A 201 0.33 20.42 -8.04
C GLY A 201 0.46 21.93 -8.18
N HIS A 202 0.18 22.66 -7.09
CA HIS A 202 0.79 23.96 -6.79
C HIS A 202 0.79 24.21 -5.27
N LYS A 203 1.86 24.87 -4.83
CA LYS A 203 2.34 25.15 -3.47
C LYS A 203 1.39 26.03 -2.62
N PRO A 204 1.57 26.06 -1.28
CA PRO A 204 0.68 26.75 -0.35
C PRO A 204 1.03 28.24 -0.21
N ALA A 205 0.01 29.07 0.03
CA ALA A 205 0.14 30.47 0.42
C ALA A 205 -0.39 30.65 1.86
N GLU A 206 0.37 31.43 2.63
CA GLU A 206 0.16 31.78 4.03
C GLU A 206 -1.08 32.65 4.26
N GLY A 207 -1.70 32.53 5.44
CA GLY A 207 -2.82 33.36 5.87
C GLY A 207 -3.22 33.10 7.32
N LYS A 208 -2.51 33.74 8.25
CA LYS A 208 -2.74 33.83 9.70
C LYS A 208 -4.20 34.10 10.09
N ILE A 209 -4.75 33.30 11.01
CA ILE A 209 -5.59 33.77 12.13
C ILE A 209 -5.21 33.02 13.42
N THR A 210 -4.57 33.75 14.31
CA THR A 210 -4.44 33.60 15.79
C THR A 210 -5.81 33.43 16.46
N SER A 211 -6.10 32.76 17.57
CA SER A 211 -5.37 32.22 18.73
C SER A 211 -6.42 31.45 19.56
N ILE A 212 -6.07 30.34 20.24
CA ILE A 212 -6.40 30.11 21.66
C ILE A 212 -5.43 29.06 22.20
N ARG A 213 -4.74 29.47 23.27
CA ARG A 213 -3.68 28.83 24.05
C ARG A 213 -4.04 27.46 24.63
N ARG A 214 -3.03 26.59 24.75
CA ARG A 214 -2.64 25.79 25.95
C ARG A 214 -1.28 25.14 25.63
N SER A 215 -0.18 25.77 26.06
CA SER A 215 0.62 25.48 27.27
C SER A 215 1.86 24.65 26.91
N MET A 216 3.01 25.29 27.06
CA MET A 216 4.37 24.78 26.84
C MET A 216 4.85 23.94 28.03
N ASP A 217 5.98 23.26 27.81
CA ASP A 217 6.90 22.54 28.71
C ASP A 217 6.95 21.06 28.26
N ASP A 218 8.05 20.48 27.78
CA ASP A 218 9.45 20.66 28.18
C ASP A 218 10.43 20.21 27.04
N LEU A 219 11.56 20.91 26.92
CA LEU A 219 12.65 20.64 25.98
C LEU A 219 13.89 20.21 26.77
N SER A 220 14.44 19.03 26.49
CA SER A 220 15.89 18.82 26.64
C SER A 220 16.38 17.66 25.76
N ALA A 221 17.12 18.02 24.71
CA ALA A 221 18.52 17.60 24.46
C ALA A 221 18.62 16.37 23.52
N ASN A 222 19.51 16.27 22.54
CA ASN A 222 20.60 17.11 22.05
C ASN A 222 20.89 16.67 20.61
N HIS A 223 21.07 17.62 19.70
CA HIS A 223 21.65 17.36 18.38
C HIS A 223 23.17 17.33 18.54
N LEU A 224 23.79 16.15 18.40
CA LEU A 224 25.25 16.05 18.23
C LEU A 224 25.58 15.40 16.89
N HIS A 225 26.13 16.25 16.05
CA HIS A 225 26.73 15.94 14.77
C HIS A 225 28.13 15.32 15.00
N ARG A 226 28.40 14.18 14.33
CA ARG A 226 29.70 13.80 13.74
C ARG A 226 30.90 13.51 14.67
N SER A 227 31.45 12.29 14.57
CA SER A 227 32.77 11.99 13.96
C SER A 227 33.16 10.50 14.14
N ILE A 228 33.51 9.84 13.03
CA ILE A 228 34.13 8.52 12.97
C ILE A 228 35.65 8.71 13.10
N PRO A 229 36.38 7.96 13.95
CA PRO A 229 37.81 7.82 13.80
C PRO A 229 38.15 6.53 13.05
N ASN A 230 38.79 6.70 11.88
CA ASN A 230 39.63 5.67 11.27
C ASN A 230 40.83 5.38 12.19
N GLY A 231 41.16 4.10 12.36
CA GLY A 231 42.37 3.65 13.04
C GLY A 231 42.87 2.35 12.44
N LEU A 232 43.75 2.47 11.44
CA LEU A 232 44.64 1.43 10.94
C LEU A 232 45.86 1.28 11.86
N ASN A 233 46.53 0.12 11.74
CA ASN A 233 47.78 -0.37 12.34
C ASN A 233 47.59 -1.18 13.63
N GLY A 234 48.05 -2.41 13.76
CA GLY A 234 49.17 -3.07 13.08
C GLY A 234 50.33 -3.22 14.08
N LYS A 235 50.36 -4.36 14.77
CA LYS A 235 51.55 -5.08 15.25
C LYS A 235 51.17 -6.56 15.37
#